data_AF-A0A7C2KP03-F1
#
_entry.id   AF-A0A7C2KP03-F1
#
_cell.length_a   1.000
_cell.length_b   1.000
_cell.length_c   1.000
_cell.angle_alpha   90.00
_cell.angle_beta   90.00
_cell.angle_gamma   90.00
#
_symmetry.space_group_name_H-M   'P 1'
#
loop_
_entity.id
_entity.type
_entity.pdbx_description
1 polymer ?
#
loop_
_entity_poly.entity_id
_entity_poly.type
_entity_poly.pdbx_seq_one_letter_code
_entity_poly.pdbx_strand_id
1 'polypeptide(L)'
;MQPSQRFYSFEEDFRDSYSRDRDRVIHCSSFRRLEYKTQVFLNHEGDYFRTRLTHSLEVSQIARTLSRMLGLNETLAEVIALSHDLGHTPFGHVGGD
;
A
#
# COMPACT_ATOMS: atom_id res chain seq x y z
N MET A 1 -4.14 5.47 23.12
CA MET A 1 -3.08 4.56 22.63
C MET A 1 -2.09 5.41 21.85
N GLN A 2 -0.82 5.41 22.22
CA GLN A 2 0.20 6.15 21.46
C GLN A 2 0.52 5.37 20.17
N PRO A 3 0.80 6.03 19.03
CA PRO A 3 1.11 5.33 17.76
C PRO A 3 2.33 4.41 17.85
N SER A 4 3.23 4.68 18.80
CA SER A 4 4.39 3.85 19.11
C SER A 4 4.07 2.59 19.92
N GLN A 5 2.89 2.50 20.54
CA GLN A 5 2.46 1.33 21.29
C GLN A 5 1.95 0.26 20.32
N ARG A 6 2.75 -0.79 20.13
CA ARG A 6 2.45 -1.91 19.23
C ARG A 6 1.81 -3.07 20.00
N PHE A 7 0.87 -3.76 19.34
CA PHE A 7 0.19 -4.93 19.90
C PHE A 7 1.15 -6.13 20.08
N TYR A 8 2.15 -6.23 19.21
CA TYR A 8 3.22 -7.22 19.28
C TYR A 8 4.54 -6.55 19.67
N SER A 9 5.28 -7.18 20.58
CA SER A 9 6.64 -6.77 20.94
C SER A 9 7.56 -6.84 19.72
N PHE A 10 8.53 -5.94 19.66
CA PHE A 10 9.50 -5.90 18.58
C PHE A 10 10.90 -5.59 19.12
N GLU A 11 11.92 -6.09 18.43
CA GLU A 11 13.31 -5.74 18.73
C GLU A 11 13.63 -4.32 18.24
N GLU A 12 14.46 -3.63 19.02
CA GLU A 12 14.93 -2.30 18.70
C GLU A 12 15.64 -2.31 17.33
N ASP A 13 15.32 -1.32 16.49
CA ASP A 13 15.75 -1.26 15.09
C ASP A 13 16.18 0.17 14.80
N PHE A 14 17.18 0.34 13.94
CA PHE A 14 17.65 1.64 13.51
C PHE A 14 16.60 2.37 12.63
N ARG A 15 15.64 1.65 12.06
CA ARG A 15 14.52 2.21 11.29
C ARG A 15 13.42 2.74 12.22
N ASP A 16 12.82 3.85 11.81
CA ASP A 16 11.59 4.32 12.46
C ASP A 16 10.44 3.30 12.31
N SER A 17 9.46 3.43 13.20
CA SER A 17 8.32 2.50 13.30
C SER A 17 7.55 2.33 11.99
N TYR A 18 7.40 3.39 11.19
CA TYR A 18 6.63 3.34 9.94
C TYR A 18 7.48 2.87 8.77
N SER A 19 8.79 3.16 8.76
CA SER A 19 9.72 2.57 7.78
C SER A 19 9.74 1.06 7.89
N ARG A 20 9.73 0.51 9.11
CA ARG A 20 9.64 -0.93 9.34
C ARG A 20 8.34 -1.53 8.78
N ASP A 21 7.21 -0.86 9.00
CA ASP A 21 5.92 -1.31 8.48
C ASP A 21 5.87 -1.24 6.96
N ARG A 22 6.43 -0.17 6.36
CA ARG A 22 6.56 -0.02 4.91
C ARG A 22 7.33 -1.18 4.30
N ASP A 23 8.48 -1.52 4.87
CA ASP A 23 9.31 -2.61 4.37
C ASP A 23 8.54 -3.95 4.45
N ARG A 24 7.80 -4.19 5.54
CA ARG A 24 6.93 -5.37 5.67
C ARG A 24 5.84 -5.42 4.60
N VAL A 25 5.18 -4.29 4.33
CA VAL A 25 4.14 -4.19 3.29
C VAL A 25 4.73 -4.49 1.92
N ILE A 26 5.83 -3.84 1.54
CA ILE A 26 6.48 -4.03 0.23
C ILE A 26 6.90 -5.49 0.03
N HIS A 27 7.39 -6.15 1.08
CA HIS A 27 7.89 -7.52 1.01
C HIS A 27 6.82 -8.60 1.28
N CYS A 28 5.57 -8.25 1.54
CA CYS A 28 4.53 -9.26 1.76
C CYS A 28 4.01 -9.89 0.45
N SER A 29 3.53 -11.13 0.54
CA SER A 29 2.97 -11.84 -0.62
C SER A 29 1.70 -11.19 -1.17
N SER A 30 0.89 -10.58 -0.30
CA SER A 30 -0.33 -9.87 -0.69
C SER A 30 -0.04 -8.65 -1.56
N PHE A 31 1.03 -7.90 -1.27
CA PHE A 31 1.44 -6.74 -2.05
C PHE A 31 1.95 -7.16 -3.43
N ARG A 32 2.78 -8.21 -3.49
CA ARG A 32 3.23 -8.79 -4.78
C ARG A 32 2.07 -9.23 -5.67
N ARG A 33 1.00 -9.79 -5.08
CA ARG A 33 -0.19 -10.22 -5.83
C ARG A 33 -0.97 -9.06 -6.47
N LEU A 34 -0.76 -7.81 -6.03
CA LEU A 34 -1.41 -6.65 -6.65
C LEU A 34 -0.95 -6.43 -8.10
N GLU A 35 0.22 -6.95 -8.49
CA GLU A 35 0.70 -6.94 -9.88
C GLU A 35 -0.27 -7.66 -10.82
N TYR A 36 -0.91 -8.73 -10.34
CA TYR A 36 -1.82 -9.57 -11.13
C TYR A 36 -3.30 -9.24 -10.91
N LYS A 37 -3.61 -8.19 -10.13
CA LYS A 37 -4.99 -7.74 -9.91
C LYS A 37 -5.26 -6.51 -10.77
N THR A 38 -6.29 -6.61 -11.60
CA THR A 38 -6.75 -5.49 -12.43
C THR A 38 -7.34 -4.39 -11.57
N GLN A 39 -7.13 -3.15 -12.00
CA GLN A 39 -7.87 -1.98 -11.54
C GLN A 39 -8.90 -1.64 -12.62
N VAL A 40 -10.18 -1.91 -12.36
CA VAL A 40 -11.36 -1.53 -13.17
C VAL A 40 -11.57 -2.28 -14.51
N PHE A 41 -10.56 -2.69 -15.29
CA PHE A 41 -10.78 -3.31 -16.62
C PHE A 41 -10.13 -4.69 -16.80
N LEU A 42 -10.78 -5.59 -17.56
CA LEU A 42 -10.25 -6.88 -17.99
C LEU A 42 -9.18 -6.69 -19.08
N ASN A 43 -8.10 -7.46 -19.00
CA ASN A 43 -6.87 -7.38 -19.81
C ASN A 43 -7.03 -7.70 -21.32
N HIS A 44 -8.14 -7.36 -21.99
CA HIS A 44 -8.32 -7.74 -23.40
C HIS A 44 -8.26 -6.62 -24.47
N GLU A 45 -8.28 -5.32 -24.16
CA GLU A 45 -8.42 -4.30 -25.24
C GLU A 45 -7.60 -2.99 -25.11
N GLY A 46 -6.35 -3.00 -24.60
CA GLY A 46 -5.49 -1.80 -24.66
C GLY A 46 -4.23 -1.80 -23.79
N ASP A 47 -3.12 -1.29 -24.32
CA ASP A 47 -1.77 -1.34 -23.74
C ASP A 47 -1.53 -0.52 -22.43
N TYR A 48 -2.58 -0.06 -21.75
CA TYR A 48 -2.46 0.88 -20.61
C TYR A 48 -3.33 0.52 -19.38
N PHE A 49 -3.65 -0.75 -19.16
CA PHE A 49 -4.40 -1.13 -17.97
C PHE A 49 -3.53 -1.06 -16.71
N ARG A 50 -3.98 -0.26 -15.74
CA ARG A 50 -3.35 -0.19 -14.43
C ARG A 50 -3.65 -1.47 -13.65
N THR A 51 -2.61 -2.01 -13.04
CA THR A 51 -2.75 -3.02 -11.98
C THR A 51 -2.96 -2.30 -10.66
N ARG A 52 -3.52 -2.99 -9.67
CA ARG A 52 -3.61 -2.45 -8.30
C ARG A 52 -2.25 -2.07 -7.73
N LEU A 53 -1.18 -2.74 -8.19
CA LEU A 53 0.19 -2.39 -7.81
C LEU A 53 0.57 -1.01 -8.36
N THR A 54 0.42 -0.79 -9.67
CA THR A 54 0.75 0.50 -10.29
C THR A 54 -0.09 1.64 -9.70
N HIS A 55 -1.37 1.38 -9.43
CA HIS A 55 -2.24 2.32 -8.74
C HIS A 55 -1.72 2.65 -7.33
N SER A 56 -1.40 1.64 -6.53
CA SER A 56 -0.88 1.83 -5.17
C SER A 56 0.43 2.62 -5.14
N LEU A 57 1.29 2.44 -6.15
CA LEU A 57 2.51 3.23 -6.30
C LEU A 57 2.21 4.72 -6.58
N GLU A 58 1.28 5.02 -7.48
CA GLU A 58 0.86 6.41 -7.76
C GLU A 58 0.23 7.08 -6.54
N VAL A 59 -0.69 6.37 -5.86
CA VAL A 59 -1.32 6.87 -4.63
C VAL A 59 -0.26 7.13 -3.56
N SER A 60 0.75 6.26 -3.42
CA SER A 60 1.84 6.45 -2.45
C SER A 60 2.66 7.71 -2.74
N GLN A 61 2.94 8.00 -4.02
CA GLN A 61 3.72 9.17 -4.43
C GLN A 61 2.94 10.47 -4.18
N ILE A 62 1.64 10.49 -4.46
CA ILE A 62 0.75 11.63 -4.17
C ILE A 62 0.62 11.83 -2.65
N ALA A 63 0.39 10.76 -1.88
CA ALA A 63 0.22 10.81 -0.43
C ALA A 63 1.45 11.41 0.28
N ARG A 64 2.66 11.02 -0.16
CA ARG A 64 3.92 11.60 0.36
C ARG A 64 4.07 13.07 0.04
N THR A 65 3.73 13.46 -1.19
CA THR A 65 3.81 14.86 -1.64
C THR A 65 2.88 15.74 -0.79
N LEU A 66 1.62 15.33 -0.61
CA LEU A 66 0.66 16.03 0.22
C LEU A 66 1.09 16.07 1.68
N SER A 67 1.58 14.96 2.22
CA SER A 67 2.04 14.88 3.62
C SER A 67 3.22 15.82 3.87
N ARG A 68 4.19 15.88 2.95
CA ARG A 68 5.31 16.83 3.02
C ARG A 68 4.81 18.28 3.03
N MET A 69 3.89 18.63 2.14
CA MET A 69 3.35 20.00 2.04
C MET A 69 2.57 20.42 3.29
N LEU A 70 1.95 19.47 3.98
CA LEU A 70 1.14 19.71 5.18
C LEU A 70 1.92 19.52 6.50
N GLY A 71 3.22 19.19 6.45
CA GLY A 71 4.03 18.92 7.64
C GLY A 71 3.61 17.64 8.38
N LEU A 72 3.01 16.67 7.69
CA LEU A 72 2.59 15.38 8.23
C LEU A 72 3.68 14.31 8.03
N ASN A 73 3.51 13.17 8.70
CA ASN A 73 4.47 12.07 8.59
C ASN A 73 4.36 11.35 7.22
N GLU A 74 5.35 11.58 6.35
CA GLU A 74 5.38 11.01 5.00
C GLU A 74 5.43 9.48 4.98
N THR A 75 6.23 8.88 5.86
CA THR A 75 6.42 7.42 5.90
C THR A 75 5.13 6.72 6.34
N LEU A 76 4.39 7.31 7.28
CA LEU A 76 3.08 6.83 7.67
C LEU A 76 2.07 6.91 6.51
N ALA A 77 2.06 8.02 5.78
CA ALA A 77 1.17 8.18 4.63
C ALA A 77 1.52 7.20 3.50
N GLU A 78 2.81 6.98 3.23
CA GLU A 78 3.30 6.01 2.26
C GLU A 78 2.84 4.59 2.60
N VAL A 79 3.04 4.13 3.85
CA VAL A 79 2.67 2.75 4.22
C VAL A 79 1.15 2.53 4.17
N ILE A 80 0.34 3.53 4.55
CA ILE A 80 -1.11 3.45 4.43
C ILE A 80 -1.52 3.35 2.95
N ALA A 81 -0.96 4.21 2.09
CA ALA A 81 -1.23 4.19 0.66
C ALA A 81 -0.83 2.87 -0.01
N LEU A 82 0.32 2.29 0.35
CA LEU A 82 0.76 1.01 -0.21
C LEU A 82 -0.08 -0.17 0.28
N SER A 83 -0.68 -0.08 1.47
CA SER A 83 -1.43 -1.17 2.08
C SER A 83 -2.95 -1.12 1.85
N HIS A 84 -3.50 0.02 1.40
CA HIS A 84 -4.95 0.24 1.31
C HIS A 84 -5.69 -0.83 0.48
N ASP A 85 -5.00 -1.38 -0.52
CA ASP A 85 -5.60 -2.28 -1.51
C ASP A 85 -5.29 -3.77 -1.27
N LEU A 86 -4.57 -4.13 -0.20
CA LEU A 86 -4.14 -5.50 0.07
C LEU A 86 -5.30 -6.49 0.23
N GLY A 87 -6.42 -6.03 0.79
CA GLY A 87 -7.59 -6.86 1.12
C GLY A 87 -8.53 -7.16 -0.05
N HIS A 88 -8.33 -6.56 -1.22
CA HIS A 88 -9.27 -6.72 -2.33
C HIS A 88 -9.28 -8.14 -2.89
N THR A 89 -10.46 -8.70 -3.10
CA THR A 89 -10.67 -10.01 -3.74
C THR A 89 -10.20 -10.00 -5.20
N PRO A 90 -9.88 -11.17 -5.79
CA PRO A 90 -9.72 -11.29 -7.23
C PRO A 90 -10.98 -10.74 -7.94
N PHE A 91 -10.83 -10.01 -9.04
CA PHE A 91 -11.94 -9.36 -9.79
C PHE A 91 -12.66 -8.18 -9.08
N GLY A 92 -12.13 -7.65 -7.98
CA GLY A 92 -12.71 -6.45 -7.35
C GLY A 92 -14.13 -6.70 -6.83
N HIS A 93 -15.09 -5.85 -7.21
CA HIS A 93 -16.47 -5.93 -6.73
C HIS A 93 -17.20 -7.24 -7.11
N VAL A 94 -16.73 -7.97 -8.13
CA VAL A 94 -17.38 -9.19 -8.63
C VAL A 94 -16.92 -10.45 -7.89
N GLY A 95 -15.77 -10.41 -7.19
CA GLY A 95 -15.22 -11.58 -6.48
C GLY A 95 -15.51 -11.63 -4.99
N GLY A 96 -16.29 -10.67 -4.46
CA GLY A 96 -16.75 -10.64 -3.07
C GLY A 96 -18.23 -11.01 -2.89
N ASP A 97 -18.95 -11.23 -3.99
CA ASP A 97 -20.33 -11.72 -4.01
C ASP A 97 -20.38 -13.26 -4.11
#